data_AF-A0A2V9FXS2-F1
#
_entry.id   AF-A0A2V9FXS2-F1
#
_cell.length_a   1.000
_cell.length_b   1.000
_cell.length_c   1.000
_cell.angle_alpha   90.00
_cell.angle_beta   90.00
_cell.angle_gamma   90.00
#
_symmetry.space_group_name_H-M   'P 1'
#
loop_
_entity.id
_entity.type
_entity.pdbx_description
1 polymer ?
#
loop_
_entity_poly.entity_id
_entity_poly.type
_entity_poly.pdbx_seq_one_letter_code
_entity_poly.pdbx_strand_id
1 'polypeptide(L)'
;MVMAPGKFVEAAAEFGNDGSIGWVSADAECVVSEEAWKARERRREKVERVSSVRAPMIGRIGLAELAEGRFTEALALDANYVRRSDAEIFWKGRTTHGG
;
A
#
# COMPACT_ATOMS: atom_id res chain seq x y z
N MET A 1 3.95 13.23 2.25
CA MET A 1 2.84 13.01 3.18
C MET A 1 2.78 11.52 3.51
N VAL A 2 2.96 11.13 4.78
CA VAL A 2 2.69 9.75 5.20
C VAL A 2 1.17 9.59 5.29
N MET A 3 0.64 8.66 4.51
CA MET A 3 -0.79 8.38 4.47
C MET A 3 -1.12 7.40 5.59
N ALA A 4 -2.11 7.73 6.43
CA ALA A 4 -2.62 6.80 7.43
C ALA A 4 -3.24 5.58 6.71
N PRO A 5 -3.19 4.37 7.29
CA PRO A 5 -3.69 3.16 6.63
C PRO A 5 -5.16 3.28 6.19
N GLY A 6 -6.04 3.86 7.00
CA GLY A 6 -7.42 4.13 6.60
C GLY A 6 -7.55 5.09 5.41
N LYS A 7 -6.73 6.16 5.39
CA LYS A 7 -6.66 7.09 4.25
C LYS A 7 -6.13 6.43 2.98
N PHE A 8 -5.26 5.44 3.12
CA PHE A 8 -4.79 4.62 2.00
C PHE A 8 -5.89 3.74 1.43
N VAL A 9 -6.70 3.11 2.28
CA VAL A 9 -7.85 2.31 1.83
C VAL A 9 -8.87 3.20 1.08
N GLU A 10 -9.14 4.41 1.59
CA GLU A 10 -10.01 5.39 0.92
C GLU A 10 -9.45 5.86 -0.43
N ALA A 11 -8.17 6.19 -0.51
CA ALA A 11 -7.56 6.63 -1.76
C ALA A 11 -7.56 5.49 -2.81
N ALA A 12 -7.12 4.28 -2.42
CA ALA A 12 -7.15 3.13 -3.31
C ALA A 12 -8.58 2.80 -3.78
N ALA A 13 -9.57 3.00 -2.91
CA ALA A 13 -10.97 2.87 -3.23
C ALA A 13 -11.45 3.83 -4.33
N GLU A 14 -11.07 5.11 -4.23
CA GLU A 14 -11.36 6.13 -5.24
C GLU A 14 -10.67 5.81 -6.57
N PHE A 15 -9.38 5.45 -6.54
CA PHE A 15 -8.62 5.08 -7.74
C PHE A 15 -9.16 3.83 -8.44
N GLY A 16 -9.67 2.86 -7.69
CA GLY A 16 -10.26 1.65 -8.24
C GLY A 16 -11.55 1.89 -9.02
N ASN A 17 -12.15 3.09 -8.96
CA ASN A 17 -13.39 3.47 -9.64
C ASN A 17 -14.48 2.40 -9.53
N ASP A 18 -14.75 1.96 -8.29
CA ASP A 18 -15.67 0.86 -7.96
C ASP A 18 -15.35 -0.52 -8.58
N GLY A 19 -14.17 -0.72 -9.15
CA GLY A 19 -13.64 -2.04 -9.50
C GLY A 19 -13.24 -2.89 -8.28
N SER A 20 -12.98 -4.17 -8.53
CA SER A 20 -12.38 -5.08 -7.55
C SER A 20 -10.87 -4.82 -7.46
N ILE A 21 -10.34 -4.69 -6.25
CA ILE A 21 -8.91 -4.42 -6.01
C ILE A 21 -8.24 -5.67 -5.43
N GLY A 22 -7.07 -6.03 -5.96
CA GLY A 22 -6.19 -7.03 -5.35
C GLY A 22 -5.28 -6.38 -4.32
N TRP A 23 -5.30 -6.87 -3.07
CA TRP A 23 -4.54 -6.27 -1.96
C TRP A 23 -3.42 -7.20 -1.50
N VAL A 24 -2.21 -6.66 -1.34
CA VAL A 24 -1.04 -7.42 -0.89
C VAL A 24 -0.27 -6.62 0.16
N SER A 25 -0.12 -7.17 1.37
CA SER A 25 0.60 -6.49 2.47
C SER A 25 1.55 -7.43 3.22
N ALA A 26 2.64 -6.88 3.77
CA ALA A 26 3.53 -7.61 4.66
C ALA A 26 2.96 -7.63 6.09
N ASP A 27 2.14 -6.62 6.35
CA ASP A 27 1.38 -6.41 7.57
C ASP A 27 -0.08 -6.20 7.18
N ALA A 28 -0.80 -7.31 7.03
CA ALA A 28 -2.21 -7.28 6.63
C ALA A 28 -3.09 -6.68 7.73
N GLU A 29 -2.73 -6.89 9.01
CA GLU A 29 -3.45 -6.37 10.17
C GLU A 29 -3.59 -4.84 10.10
N CYS A 30 -2.51 -4.15 9.74
CA CYS A 30 -2.48 -2.69 9.57
C CYS A 30 -3.51 -2.15 8.56
N VAL A 31 -3.99 -2.98 7.63
CA VAL A 31 -5.02 -2.59 6.65
C VAL A 31 -6.41 -3.06 7.09
N VAL A 32 -6.53 -4.31 7.54
CA VAL A 32 -7.84 -4.90 7.85
C VAL A 32 -8.44 -4.36 9.16
N SER A 33 -7.63 -3.80 10.04
CA SER A 33 -8.10 -3.16 11.28
C SER A 33 -8.76 -1.80 11.07
N GLU A 34 -8.62 -1.21 9.87
CA GLU A 34 -9.12 0.13 9.59
C GLU A 34 -10.62 0.13 9.32
N GLU A 35 -11.34 1.12 9.84
CA GLU A 35 -12.78 1.27 9.60
C GLU A 35 -13.11 1.39 8.10
N ALA A 36 -12.24 2.02 7.32
CA ALA A 36 -12.36 2.13 5.87
C ALA A 36 -12.34 0.77 5.15
N TRP A 37 -11.74 -0.28 5.76
CA TRP A 37 -11.69 -1.63 5.20
C TRP A 37 -13.05 -2.33 5.17
N LYS A 38 -13.99 -1.97 6.06
CA LYS A 38 -15.31 -2.62 6.16
C LYS A 38 -16.08 -2.62 4.85
N ALA A 39 -15.93 -1.58 4.03
CA ALA A 39 -16.55 -1.53 2.71
C ALA A 39 -15.97 -2.56 1.73
N ARG A 40 -14.66 -2.82 1.82
CA ARG A 40 -13.93 -3.79 0.99
C ARG A 40 -14.22 -5.22 1.42
N GLU A 41 -14.30 -5.46 2.73
CA GLU A 41 -14.70 -6.75 3.28
C GLU A 41 -16.10 -7.19 2.80
N ARG A 42 -17.08 -6.26 2.75
CA ARG A 42 -18.42 -6.54 2.20
C ARG A 42 -18.40 -6.97 0.72
N ARG A 43 -17.37 -6.55 -0.03
CA ARG A 43 -17.14 -6.95 -1.43
C ARG A 43 -16.37 -8.27 -1.55
N ARG A 44 -16.08 -8.93 -0.42
CA ARG A 44 -15.28 -10.15 -0.28
C ARG A 44 -13.83 -10.00 -0.75
N GLU A 45 -13.33 -8.77 -0.79
CA GLU A 45 -11.91 -8.50 -1.03
C GLU A 45 -11.09 -8.96 0.18
N LYS A 46 -9.85 -9.38 -0.06
CA LYS A 46 -8.94 -9.91 0.96
C LYS A 46 -7.55 -9.34 0.77
N VAL A 47 -6.82 -9.17 1.87
CA VAL A 47 -5.39 -8.83 1.85
C VAL A 47 -4.57 -10.10 1.86
N GLU A 48 -3.83 -10.34 0.79
CA GLU A 48 -2.82 -11.41 0.77
C GLU A 48 -1.64 -10.99 1.64
N ARG A 49 -1.40 -11.74 2.72
CA ARG A 49 -0.25 -11.56 3.58
C ARG A 49 0.96 -12.22 2.95
N VAL A 50 2.00 -11.43 2.68
CA VAL A 50 3.29 -11.94 2.17
C VAL A 50 4.40 -11.70 3.19
N SER A 51 5.47 -12.48 3.12
CA SER A 51 6.62 -12.31 4.03
C SER A 51 7.21 -10.90 3.96
N SER A 52 7.64 -10.34 5.10
CA SER A 52 8.41 -9.10 5.15
C SER A 52 9.81 -9.24 4.53
N VAL A 53 10.28 -10.49 4.31
CA VAL A 53 11.52 -10.81 3.61
C VAL A 53 11.24 -10.88 2.10
N ARG A 54 11.00 -9.70 1.50
CA ARG A 54 10.15 -9.54 0.31
C ARG A 54 10.85 -9.56 -1.05
N ALA A 55 12.16 -9.34 -1.12
CA ALA A 55 12.85 -9.20 -2.41
C ALA A 55 12.71 -10.45 -3.32
N PRO A 56 12.82 -11.70 -2.82
CA PRO A 56 12.73 -12.88 -3.69
C PRO A 56 11.32 -13.17 -4.20
N MET A 57 10.29 -12.83 -3.42
CA MET A 57 8.89 -13.06 -3.81
C MET A 57 8.43 -12.07 -4.87
N ILE A 58 8.74 -10.78 -4.67
CA ILE A 58 8.44 -9.73 -5.66
C ILE A 58 9.19 -10.02 -6.97
N GLY A 59 10.45 -10.48 -6.89
CA GLY A 59 11.20 -10.93 -8.07
C GLY A 59 10.53 -12.08 -8.82
N ARG A 60 9.98 -13.08 -8.11
CA ARG A 60 9.26 -14.20 -8.74
C ARG A 60 7.96 -13.78 -9.42
N ILE A 61 7.20 -12.89 -8.78
CA ILE A 61 5.96 -12.34 -9.35
C ILE A 61 6.29 -11.53 -10.60
N GLY A 62 7.28 -10.62 -10.52
CA GLY A 62 7.71 -9.82 -11.67
C GLY A 62 8.20 -10.68 -12.84
N LEU A 63 8.90 -11.79 -12.56
CA LEU A 63 9.36 -12.72 -13.60
C LEU A 63 8.20 -13.45 -14.30
N ALA A 64 7.18 -13.87 -13.55
CA ALA A 64 5.99 -14.52 -14.11
C ALA A 64 5.17 -13.55 -14.98
N GLU A 65 4.92 -12.34 -14.48
CA GLU A 65 4.21 -11.29 -15.23
C GLU A 65 4.95 -10.91 -16.52
N LEU A 66 6.29 -10.82 -16.48
CA LEU A 66 7.12 -10.58 -17.66
C LEU A 66 6.96 -11.69 -18.70
N ALA A 67 6.97 -12.96 -18.29
CA ALA A 67 6.80 -14.10 -19.18
C ALA A 67 5.44 -14.11 -19.88
N GLU A 68 4.42 -13.54 -19.24
CA GLU A 68 3.06 -13.43 -19.77
C GLU A 68 2.80 -12.09 -20.50
N GLY A 69 3.83 -11.27 -20.70
CA GLY A 69 3.71 -9.98 -21.39
C GLY A 69 2.97 -8.91 -20.59
N ARG A 70 2.72 -9.15 -19.29
CA ARG A 70 2.03 -8.22 -18.38
C ARG A 70 3.03 -7.29 -17.71
N PHE A 71 3.67 -6.47 -18.52
CA PHE A 71 4.57 -5.41 -18.04
C PHE A 71 4.22 -4.09 -18.73
N THR A 72 4.63 -2.99 -18.11
CA THR A 72 4.44 -1.65 -18.66
C THR A 72 5.74 -0.87 -18.60
N GLU A 73 5.79 0.26 -19.30
CA GLU A 73 6.94 1.15 -19.28
C GLU A 73 7.09 1.78 -17.89
N ALA A 74 8.30 1.70 -17.33
CA ALA A 74 8.61 2.24 -15.99
C ALA A 74 8.35 3.75 -15.87
N LEU A 75 8.51 4.51 -16.96
CA LEU A 75 8.27 5.94 -17.01
C LEU A 75 6.79 6.30 -17.13
N ALA A 76 5.96 5.34 -17.54
CA ALA A 76 4.51 5.49 -17.62
C ALA A 76 3.80 5.05 -16.33
N LEU A 77 4.54 4.45 -15.37
CA LEU A 77 4.01 4.06 -14.07
C LEU A 77 3.74 5.28 -13.20
N ASP A 78 2.46 5.53 -12.91
CA ASP A 78 2.02 6.47 -11.87
C ASP A 78 2.26 5.85 -10.47
N ALA A 79 3.52 5.74 -10.10
CA ALA A 79 3.93 5.18 -8.82
C ALA A 79 3.85 6.27 -7.74
N ASN A 80 2.86 6.17 -6.84
CA ASN A 80 2.75 7.00 -5.66
C ASN A 80 3.86 6.67 -4.63
N TYR A 81 5.06 7.22 -4.83
CA TYR A 81 6.17 7.12 -3.87
C TYR A 81 5.97 8.12 -2.71
N VAL A 82 5.86 7.61 -1.48
CA VAL A 82 6.08 8.43 -0.28
C VAL A 82 7.57 8.75 -0.21
N ARG A 83 7.93 10.03 -0.39
CA ARG A 83 9.34 10.46 -0.35
C ARG A 83 9.92 10.32 1.05
N ARG A 84 11.15 9.80 1.12
CA ARG A 84 11.95 9.57 2.34
C ARG A 84 12.05 10.81 3.24
N SER A 85 12.03 12.01 2.66
CA SER A 85 12.04 13.29 3.38
C SER A 85 10.87 13.44 4.36
N ASP A 86 9.68 12.93 4.01
CA ASP A 86 8.52 13.05 4.87
C ASP A 86 8.59 12.07 6.05
N ALA A 87 9.29 10.96 5.90
CA ALA A 87 9.51 10.00 6.99
C ALA A 87 10.51 10.54 8.04
N GLU A 88 11.47 11.37 7.64
CA GLU A 88 12.48 11.95 8.53
C GLU A 88 12.00 13.23 9.24
N ILE A 89 11.15 14.04 8.60
CA ILE A 89 10.62 15.29 9.18
C ILE A 89 9.74 15.04 10.42
N PHE A 90 9.00 13.92 10.47
CA PHE A 90 8.14 13.59 11.61
C PHE A 90 8.82 12.70 12.68
N TRP A 91 10.10 12.35 12.51
CA TRP A 91 10.79 11.38 13.40
C TRP A 91 11.28 11.98 14.73
N LYS A 92 11.38 13.31 14.88
CA LYS A 92 11.67 13.92 16.18
C LYS A 92 10.38 14.30 16.89
N GLY A 93 10.02 13.49 17.88
CA GLY A 93 8.86 13.68 18.73
C GLY A 93 8.79 15.09 19.31
N ARG A 94 7.56 15.61 19.44
CA ARG A 94 7.26 16.80 20.24
C ARG A 94 7.75 16.55 21.67
N THR A 95 8.95 17.02 22.00
CA THR A 95 9.30 17.34 23.38
C THR A 95 8.51 18.59 23.76
N THR A 96 7.44 18.38 24.52
CA THR A 96 6.73 19.40 25.31
C THR A 96 7.73 20.13 26.20
N HIS A 97 7.90 21.46 26.09
CA HIS A 97 8.38 22.33 27.18
C HIS A 97 7.90 23.78 26.98
N GLY A 98 7.04 24.23 27.91
CA GLY A 98 7.11 25.52 28.63
C GLY A 98 6.97 26.84 27.88
N GLY A 99 5.98 27.64 28.28
CA GLY A 99 5.83 29.06 28.00
C GLY A 99 4.46 29.58 28.39
#